data_AF-A0A0Q0AXJ1-F1
#
_entry.id   AF-A0A0Q0AXJ1-F1
#
_cell.length_a   1.000
_cell.length_b   1.000
_cell.length_c   1.000
_cell.angle_alpha   90.00
_cell.angle_beta   90.00
_cell.angle_gamma   90.00
#
_symmetry.space_group_name_H-M   'P 1'
#
loop_
_entity.id
_entity.type
_entity.pdbx_description
1 polymer ?
#
loop_
_entity_poly.entity_id
_entity_poly.type
_entity_poly.pdbx_seq_one_letter_code
_entity_poly.pdbx_strand_id
1 'polypeptide(L)' 'GDTFQAALLTFLAERKLDTPEGLATLSRELLDEMLNFAVGAAALTCTKVGPDLPYRHQLG' A
#
# COMPACT_ATOMS: atom_id res chain seq x y z
N GLY A 1 -3.83 -5.57 8.41
CA GLY A 1 -3.47 -6.95 8.05
C GLY A 1 -2.32 -6.96 7.09
N ASP A 2 -1.75 -8.12 6.81
CA ASP A 2 -0.49 -8.25 6.05
C ASP A 2 -0.56 -7.62 4.66
N THR A 3 -1.67 -7.76 3.93
CA THR A 3 -1.85 -7.11 2.62
C THR A 3 -1.76 -5.59 2.71
N PHE A 4 -2.41 -5.00 3.71
CA PHE A 4 -2.39 -3.54 3.90
C PHE A 4 -0.95 -3.07 4.15
N GLN A 5 -0.21 -3.75 5.02
CA GLN A 5 1.19 -3.42 5.31
C GLN A 5 2.11 -3.62 4.10
N ALA A 6 1.95 -4.72 3.36
CA ALA A 6 2.69 -4.98 2.13
C ALA A 6 2.43 -3.89 1.08
N ALA A 7 1.18 -3.43 0.97
CA ALA A 7 0.81 -2.35 0.06
C ALA A 7 1.40 -0.99 0.48
N LEU A 8 1.41 -0.67 1.78
CA LEU A 8 2.09 0.54 2.29
C LEU A 8 3.58 0.54 1.92
N LEU A 9 4.28 -0.56 2.21
CA LEU A 9 5.72 -0.69 1.91
C LEU A 9 5.98 -0.62 0.40
N THR A 10 5.14 -1.25 -0.40
CA THR A 10 5.23 -1.19 -1.87
C THR A 10 5.07 0.24 -2.37
N PHE A 11 4.06 0.98 -1.88
CA PHE A 11 3.80 2.36 -2.29
C PHE A 11 4.98 3.29 -1.97
N LEU A 12 5.55 3.14 -0.77
CA LEU A 12 6.71 3.92 -0.34
C LEU A 12 7.96 3.58 -1.15
N ALA A 13 8.24 2.30 -1.37
CA ALA A 13 9.41 1.85 -2.13
C ALA A 13 9.34 2.29 -3.60
N GLU A 14 8.17 2.20 -4.24
CA GLU A 14 7.99 2.69 -5.63
C GLU A 14 8.28 4.20 -5.77
N ARG A 15 8.10 4.97 -4.70
CA ARG A 15 8.33 6.42 -4.66
C ARG A 15 9.65 6.81 -3.99
N LYS A 16 10.46 5.84 -3.55
CA LYS A 16 11.72 6.06 -2.81
C LYS A 16 11.53 6.85 -1.50
N LEU A 17 10.44 6.56 -0.79
CA LEU A 17 10.06 7.18 0.48
C LEU A 17 10.14 6.19 1.65
N ASP A 18 10.79 5.04 1.45
CA ASP A 18 10.97 3.95 2.40
C ASP A 18 12.16 4.16 3.35
N THR A 19 12.62 5.40 3.52
CA THR A 19 13.61 5.81 4.52
C THR A 19 12.96 6.66 5.63
N PRO A 20 13.57 6.76 6.83
CA PRO A 20 13.07 7.64 7.88
C PRO A 20 12.90 9.10 7.43
N GLU A 21 13.86 9.61 6.65
CA GLU A 21 13.82 10.96 6.09
C GLU A 21 12.71 11.10 5.05
N GLY A 22 12.55 10.12 4.16
CA GLY A 22 11.48 10.10 3.16
C GLY A 22 10.10 10.09 3.83
N LEU A 23 9.91 9.26 4.85
CA LEU A 23 8.68 9.20 5.65
C LEU A 23 8.33 10.55 6.30
N ALA A 24 9.34 11.30 6.77
CA ALA A 24 9.13 12.62 7.37
C ALA A 24 8.65 13.68 6.37
N THR A 25 8.80 13.44 5.05
CA THR A 25 8.35 14.35 3.99
C THR A 25 6.95 14.07 3.46
N LEU A 26 6.26 13.04 3.97
CA LEU A 26 4.92 12.68 3.50
C LEU A 26 3.93 13.84 3.71
N SER A 27 3.40 14.36 2.60
CA SER A 27 2.29 15.30 2.64
C SER A 27 0.98 14.57 2.99
N ARG A 28 -0.04 15.33 3.36
CA ARG A 28 -1.37 14.78 3.63
C ARG A 28 -1.97 14.11 2.38
N GLU A 29 -1.77 14.72 1.22
CA GLU A 29 -2.26 14.21 -0.07
C GLU A 29 -1.61 12.86 -0.38
N LEU A 30 -0.29 12.75 -0.16
CA LEU A 30 0.44 11.53 -0.42
C LEU A 30 0.09 10.41 0.58
N LEU A 31 -0.19 10.79 1.83
CA LEU A 31 -0.71 9.87 2.83
C LEU A 31 -2.10 9.34 2.43
N ASP A 32 -2.99 10.21 1.96
CA ASP A 32 -4.32 9.82 1.49
C ASP A 32 -4.23 8.87 0.27
N GLU A 33 -3.35 9.14 -0.70
CA GLU A 33 -3.07 8.23 -1.82
C GLU A 33 -2.58 6.86 -1.34
N MET A 34 -1.61 6.85 -0.43
CA MET A 34 -1.02 5.63 0.11
C MET A 34 -2.07 4.77 0.84
N LEU A 35 -2.91 5.42 1.66
CA LEU A 35 -3.96 4.74 2.40
C LEU A 35 -5.04 4.19 1.45
N ASN A 36 -5.46 4.95 0.44
CA ASN A 36 -6.42 4.47 -0.55
C ASN A 36 -5.90 3.25 -1.31
N PHE A 37 -4.63 3.27 -1.73
CA PHE A 37 -3.98 2.12 -2.37
C PHE A 37 -3.97 0.89 -1.45
N ALA A 38 -3.54 1.06 -0.19
CA ALA A 38 -3.44 -0.03 0.76
C ALA A 38 -4.81 -0.61 1.17
N VAL A 39 -5.84 0.24 1.31
CA VAL A 39 -7.23 -0.19 1.54
C VAL A 39 -7.74 -0.97 0.33
N GLY A 40 -7.51 -0.49 -0.90
CA GLY A 40 -7.91 -1.20 -2.12
C GLY A 40 -7.29 -2.59 -2.22
N ALA A 41 -5.99 -2.71 -1.91
CA ALA A 41 -5.29 -3.99 -1.87
C ALA A 41 -5.89 -4.94 -0.81
N ALA A 42 -6.11 -4.45 0.41
CA ALA A 42 -6.70 -5.25 1.48
C ALA A 42 -8.14 -5.70 1.16
N ALA A 43 -8.93 -4.81 0.57
CA ALA A 43 -10.29 -5.12 0.13
C ALA A 43 -10.31 -6.24 -0.91
N LEU A 44 -9.37 -6.21 -1.87
CA LEU A 44 -9.23 -7.28 -2.85
C LEU A 44 -8.79 -8.62 -2.23
N THR A 45 -7.93 -8.62 -1.21
CA THR A 45 -7.64 -9.86 -0.47
C THR A 45 -8.88 -10.40 0.24
N CYS A 46 -9.73 -9.54 0.81
CA CYS A 46 -10.96 -9.96 1.47
C CYS A 46 -11.97 -10.66 0.54
N THR A 47 -11.86 -10.50 -0.78
CA THR A 47 -12.70 -11.23 -1.75
C THR A 47 -12.16 -12.61 -2.10
N LYS A 48 -10.98 -13.00 -1.58
CA LYS A 48 -10.32 -14.26 -1.88
C LYS A 48 -10.32 -15.19 -0.67
N VAL A 49 -10.06 -16.48 -0.91
CA VAL A 49 -9.96 -17.49 0.15
C VAL A 49 -8.50 -17.58 0.61
N GLY A 50 -8.25 -17.30 1.89
CA GLY A 50 -6.91 -17.34 2.48
C GLY A 50 -6.07 -16.08 2.23
N PRO A 51 -4.79 -16.07 2.63
CA PRO A 51 -3.90 -14.93 2.49
C PRO A 51 -3.37 -14.77 1.05
N ASP A 52 -4.28 -14.65 0.08
CA ASP A 52 -3.95 -14.46 -1.35
C ASP A 52 -3.79 -12.97 -1.67
N LEU A 53 -2.59 -12.45 -1.40
CA LEU A 53 -2.25 -11.04 -1.66
C LEU A 53 -2.41 -10.70 -3.15
N PRO A 54 -2.88 -9.50 -3.50
CA PRO A 54 -3.03 -9.08 -4.88
C PRO A 54 -1.67 -8.83 -5.55
N TYR A 55 -1.58 -9.17 -6.84
CA TYR A 55 -0.49 -8.76 -7.71
C TYR A 55 -0.62 -7.27 -8.08
N ARG A 56 0.50 -6.62 -8.39
CA ARG A 56 0.54 -5.18 -8.71
C ARG A 56 -0.40 -4.76 -9.84
N HIS A 57 -0.56 -5.60 -10.87
CA HIS A 57 -1.44 -5.34 -12.01
C HIS A 57 -2.94 -5.39 -11.66
N GLN A 58 -3.31 -5.87 -10.46
CA GLN A 58 -4.69 -5.95 -10.00
C GLN A 58 -5.11 -4.69 -9.21
N LEU A 59 -4.19 -3.76 -8.95
CA LEU A 59 -4.39 -2.64 -8.02
C LEU A 59 -4.66 -1.28 -8.67
N GLY A 60 -4.79 -1.22 -10.01
CA GLY A 60 -5.02 0.04 -10.74
C GLY A 60 -3.77 0.90 -10.89
#